data_AF-A0A257ZJ10-F1
#
_entry.id   AF-A0A257ZJ10-F1
#
_cell.length_a   1.000
_cell.length_b   1.000
_cell.length_c   1.000
_cell.angle_alpha   90.00
_cell.angle_beta   90.00
_cell.angle_gamma   90.00
#
_symmetry.space_group_name_H-M   'P 1'
#
loop_
_entity.id
_entity.type
_entity.pdbx_description
1 polymer ?
#
loop_
_entity_poly.entity_id
_entity_poly.type
_entity_poly.pdbx_seq_one_letter_code
_entity_poly.pdbx_strand_id
1 'polypeptide(L)'
;MKFTYKSKRTQPLRFLSEALAVLLVLALVALVRPAAAGALDLTMAAALDKVYTLHTNDAEDRFLGSAFLWGDGSVVVTNAHVVGDRDEVRLIDRYGVE
;
A
#
# COMPACT_ATOMS: atom_id res chain seq x y z
N MET A 1 42.96 -59.50 22.69
CA MET A 1 42.81 -58.18 22.03
C MET A 1 41.33 -57.93 21.74
N LYS A 2 40.71 -56.93 22.38
CA LYS A 2 39.33 -56.49 22.06
C LYS A 2 39.42 -55.23 21.20
N PHE A 3 38.98 -55.31 19.95
CA PHE A 3 38.87 -54.14 19.07
C PHE A 3 37.55 -53.42 19.37
N THR A 4 37.64 -52.27 20.03
CA THR A 4 36.50 -51.38 20.24
C THR A 4 36.28 -50.56 18.96
N TYR A 5 35.25 -50.90 18.18
CA TYR A 5 34.88 -50.12 17.01
C TYR A 5 34.13 -48.85 17.47
N LYS A 6 34.83 -47.72 17.49
CA LYS A 6 34.28 -46.42 17.85
C LYS A 6 33.33 -45.97 16.72
N SER A 7 32.03 -46.17 16.93
CA SER A 7 30.99 -45.83 15.96
C SER A 7 30.97 -44.31 15.70
N LYS A 8 31.49 -43.88 14.55
CA LYS A 8 31.29 -42.54 13.99
C LYS A 8 29.86 -42.44 13.45
N ARG A 9 28.85 -42.24 14.32
CA ARG A 9 27.43 -42.14 13.92
C ARG A 9 26.74 -40.85 14.40
N THR A 10 27.42 -39.71 14.33
CA THR A 10 26.82 -38.42 14.75
C THR A 10 26.87 -37.32 13.70
N GLN A 11 27.61 -37.49 12.61
CA GLN A 11 27.70 -36.48 11.55
C GLN A 11 26.48 -36.42 10.60
N PRO A 12 25.94 -37.54 10.06
CA PRO A 12 24.85 -37.45 9.08
C PRO A 12 23.53 -36.99 9.71
N LEU A 13 23.31 -37.29 10.99
CA LEU A 13 22.12 -36.89 11.73
C LEU A 13 22.07 -35.38 11.99
N ARG A 14 23.24 -34.73 12.17
CA ARG A 14 23.32 -33.27 12.33
C ARG A 14 22.95 -32.54 11.06
N PHE A 15 23.52 -32.95 9.92
CA PHE A 15 23.16 -32.38 8.62
C PHE A 15 21.68 -32.58 8.29
N LEU A 16 21.09 -33.73 8.65
CA LEU A 16 19.66 -33.97 8.47
C LEU A 16 18.80 -33.07 9.37
N SER A 17 19.21 -32.87 10.62
CA SER A 17 18.51 -31.96 11.54
C SER A 17 18.62 -30.49 11.13
N GLU A 18 19.76 -30.08 10.61
CA GLU A 18 19.98 -28.73 10.08
C GLU A 18 19.14 -28.50 8.81
N ALA A 19 19.12 -29.47 7.89
CA ALA A 19 18.27 -29.41 6.71
C ALA A 19 16.79 -29.30 7.07
N LEU A 20 16.31 -30.09 8.03
CA LEU A 20 14.94 -30.01 8.54
C LEU A 20 14.64 -28.66 9.19
N ALA A 21 15.57 -28.12 9.98
CA ALA A 21 15.40 -26.81 10.61
C ALA A 21 15.32 -25.69 9.57
N VAL A 22 16.17 -25.70 8.55
CA VAL A 22 16.12 -24.73 7.43
C VAL A 22 14.80 -24.86 6.68
N LEU A 23 14.36 -26.09 6.38
CA LEU A 23 13.12 -26.33 5.65
C LEU A 23 11.90 -25.88 6.46
N LEU A 24 11.92 -26.07 7.78
CA LEU A 24 10.90 -25.54 8.69
C LEU A 24 10.89 -24.01 8.72
N VAL A 25 12.05 -23.36 8.79
CA VAL A 25 12.14 -21.89 8.75
C VAL A 25 11.63 -21.36 7.42
N LEU A 26 12.00 -21.98 6.30
CA LEU A 26 11.47 -21.60 4.98
C LEU A 26 9.96 -21.80 4.88
N ALA A 27 9.43 -22.89 5.42
CA ALA A 27 8.00 -23.13 5.49
C ALA A 27 7.27 -22.08 6.34
N LEU A 28 7.84 -21.71 7.49
CA LEU A 28 7.29 -20.66 8.36
C LEU A 28 7.34 -19.28 7.68
N VAL A 29 8.43 -18.94 6.99
CA VAL A 29 8.55 -17.69 6.22
C VAL A 29 7.55 -17.66 5.07
N ALA A 30 7.31 -18.79 4.40
CA ALA A 30 6.31 -18.88 3.33
C ALA A 30 4.87 -18.77 3.87
N LEU A 31 4.61 -19.27 5.08
CA LEU A 31 3.30 -19.24 5.72
C LEU A 31 2.99 -17.88 6.35
N VAL A 32 4.00 -17.22 6.93
CA VAL A 32 3.94 -15.84 7.41
C VAL A 32 4.08 -14.94 6.18
N ARG A 33 3.04 -14.90 5.35
CA ARG A 33 2.91 -13.87 4.32
C ARG A 33 2.97 -12.51 5.02
N PRO A 34 3.77 -11.54 4.54
CA PRO A 34 3.64 -10.16 4.98
C PRO A 34 2.16 -9.79 4.91
N ALA A 35 1.60 -9.22 5.98
CA ALA A 35 0.23 -8.74 5.97
C ALA A 35 0.09 -7.84 4.73
N ALA A 36 -0.61 -8.35 3.72
CA ALA A 36 -0.65 -7.69 2.44
C ALA A 36 -1.27 -6.31 2.66
N ALA A 37 -0.56 -5.26 2.28
CA ALA A 37 -1.07 -3.90 2.27
C ALA A 37 -2.26 -3.70 1.29
N GLY A 38 -2.82 -4.78 0.73
CA GLY A 38 -3.89 -4.74 -0.27
C GLY A 38 -5.19 -4.09 0.23
N ALA A 39 -5.46 -4.14 1.54
CA ALA A 39 -6.58 -3.37 2.09
C ALA A 39 -6.28 -1.86 2.12
N LEU A 40 -5.02 -1.46 2.37
CA LEU A 40 -4.60 -0.06 2.35
C LEU A 40 -4.57 0.49 0.92
N ASP A 41 -4.18 -0.32 -0.07
CA ASP A 41 -4.10 0.09 -1.48
C ASP A 41 -5.49 0.30 -2.11
N LEU A 42 -6.44 -0.61 -1.85
CA LEU A 42 -7.83 -0.47 -2.32
C LEU A 42 -8.57 0.68 -1.63
N THR A 43 -8.32 0.89 -0.33
CA THR A 43 -8.95 2.00 0.41
C THR A 43 -8.34 3.35 0.07
N MET A 44 -7.03 3.41 -0.18
CA MET A 44 -6.35 4.62 -0.65
C MET A 44 -6.79 4.98 -2.06
N ALA A 45 -6.83 4.03 -2.99
CA ALA A 45 -7.31 4.29 -4.35
C ALA A 45 -8.75 4.81 -4.34
N ALA A 46 -9.64 4.15 -3.59
CA ALA A 46 -11.02 4.59 -3.43
C ALA A 46 -11.13 5.97 -2.75
N ALA A 47 -10.23 6.31 -1.82
CA ALA A 47 -10.19 7.63 -1.20
C ALA A 47 -9.70 8.71 -2.18
N LEU A 48 -8.69 8.40 -2.99
CA LEU A 48 -8.17 9.32 -4.03
C LEU A 48 -9.21 9.61 -5.12
N ASP A 49 -10.07 8.64 -5.44
CA ASP A 49 -11.19 8.84 -6.38
C ASP A 49 -12.28 9.79 -5.83
N LYS A 50 -12.19 10.18 -4.55
CA LYS A 50 -13.07 11.17 -3.91
C LYS A 50 -12.41 12.54 -3.74
N VAL A 51 -11.18 12.72 -4.23
CA VAL A 51 -10.43 13.97 -4.12
C VAL A 51 -10.30 14.62 -5.50
N TYR A 52 -10.57 15.92 -5.57
CA TYR A 52 -10.40 16.75 -6.74
C TYR A 52 -9.33 17.81 -6.49
N THR A 53 -8.62 18.21 -7.54
CA THR A 53 -7.82 19.43 -7.55
C THR A 53 -8.65 20.58 -8.12
N LEU A 54 -8.56 21.76 -7.52
CA LEU A 54 -9.26 22.96 -7.96
C LEU A 54 -8.31 23.85 -8.74
N HIS A 55 -8.78 24.34 -9.88
CA HIS A 55 -8.02 25.23 -10.76
C HIS A 55 -8.83 26.47 -11.11
N THR A 56 -8.15 27.53 -11.55
CA THR A 56 -8.81 28.72 -12.09
C THR A 56 -9.57 28.38 -13.37
N ASN A 57 -10.77 28.94 -13.54
CA ASN A 57 -11.48 28.90 -14.81
C ASN A 57 -11.02 30.03 -15.73
N ASP A 58 -9.71 30.11 -15.97
CA ASP A 58 -9.09 31.09 -16.87
C ASP A 58 -8.06 30.38 -17.77
N ALA A 59 -7.53 31.10 -18.76
CA ALA A 59 -6.55 30.53 -19.70
C ALA A 59 -5.21 30.15 -19.04
N GLU A 60 -4.98 30.55 -17.79
CA GLU A 60 -3.75 30.22 -17.05
C GLU A 60 -3.86 28.90 -16.28
N ASP A 61 -5.06 28.38 -16.06
CA ASP A 61 -5.34 27.07 -15.42
C ASP A 61 -4.55 26.83 -14.12
N ARG A 62 -4.47 27.85 -13.27
CA ARG A 62 -3.64 27.84 -12.06
C ARG A 62 -4.26 26.96 -10.99
N PHE A 63 -3.42 26.12 -10.38
CA PHE A 63 -3.80 25.33 -9.22
C PHE A 63 -4.16 26.22 -8.01
N LEU A 64 -5.32 25.94 -7.41
CA LEU A 64 -5.86 26.65 -6.24
C LEU A 64 -5.79 25.82 -4.96
N GLY A 65 -6.02 24.51 -5.05
CA GLY A 65 -6.07 23.63 -3.88
C GLY A 65 -6.76 22.30 -4.16
N SER A 66 -7.30 21.69 -3.11
CA SER A 66 -8.03 20.43 -3.21
C SER A 66 -9.43 20.52 -2.62
N ALA A 67 -10.28 19.59 -3.04
CA ALA A 67 -11.60 19.40 -2.49
C ALA A 67 -11.95 17.92 -2.42
N PHE A 68 -12.93 17.59 -1.60
CA PHE A 68 -13.38 16.23 -1.42
C PHE A 68 -14.88 16.10 -1.71
N LEU A 69 -15.24 15.01 -2.35
CA LEU A 69 -16.61 14.63 -2.61
C LEU A 69 -17.31 14.27 -1.28
N TRP A 70 -18.49 14.85 -1.04
CA TRP A 70 -19.23 14.73 0.22
C TRP A 70 -20.60 14.10 0.03
N GLY A 71 -21.09 13.43 1.08
CA GLY A 71 -22.43 12.86 1.12
C GLY A 71 -22.66 11.79 0.05
N ASP A 72 -23.70 11.99 -0.77
CA ASP A 72 -24.10 11.10 -1.85
C ASP A 72 -23.27 11.27 -3.14
N GLY A 73 -22.32 12.19 -3.15
CA GLY A 73 -21.52 12.49 -4.33
C GLY A 73 -22.05 13.62 -5.21
N SER A 74 -23.08 14.34 -4.76
CA SER A 74 -23.58 15.53 -5.47
C SER A 74 -22.87 16.83 -5.07
N VAL A 75 -22.14 16.84 -3.94
CA VAL A 75 -21.52 18.03 -3.38
C VAL A 75 -20.02 17.82 -3.21
N VAL A 76 -19.23 18.81 -3.63
CA VAL A 76 -17.79 18.87 -3.38
C VAL A 76 -17.51 19.96 -2.36
N VAL A 77 -16.69 19.65 -1.35
CA VAL A 77 -16.39 20.54 -0.24
C VAL A 77 -14.91 20.92 -0.25
N THR A 78 -14.65 22.22 -0.11
CA THR A 78 -13.30 22.78 0.05
C THR A 78 -13.31 23.89 1.10
N ASN A 79 -12.14 24.40 1.44
CA ASN A 79 -12.02 25.56 2.30
C ASN A 79 -12.41 26.83 1.53
N ALA A 80 -13.15 27.74 2.17
CA ALA A 80 -13.56 28.99 1.55
C ALA A 80 -12.40 29.82 0.97
N HIS A 81 -11.21 29.79 1.61
CA HIS A 81 -10.04 30.51 1.13
C HIS A 81 -9.43 29.93 -0.16
N VAL A 82 -9.74 28.68 -0.53
CA VAL A 82 -9.26 28.06 -1.77
C VAL A 82 -10.00 28.65 -2.98
N VAL A 83 -11.31 28.86 -2.84
CA VAL A 83 -12.13 29.53 -3.87
C VAL A 83 -11.86 31.03 -3.85
N GLY A 84 -11.85 31.63 -2.65
CA GLY A 84 -11.73 33.08 -2.47
C GLY A 84 -12.93 33.80 -3.09
N ASP A 85 -12.67 34.90 -3.80
CA ASP A 85 -13.71 35.73 -4.44
C ASP A 85 -14.01 35.30 -5.90
N ARG A 86 -13.73 34.06 -6.26
CA ARG A 86 -13.93 33.56 -7.64
C ARG A 86 -15.37 33.11 -7.86
N ASP A 87 -15.94 33.52 -8.98
CA ASP A 87 -17.27 33.07 -9.41
C ASP A 87 -17.28 31.61 -9.89
N GLU A 88 -16.18 31.17 -10.52
CA GLU A 88 -16.05 29.85 -11.11
C GLU A 88 -14.66 29.23 -10.85
N VAL A 89 -14.64 27.92 -10.65
CA VAL A 89 -13.44 27.08 -10.50
C VAL A 89 -13.64 25.79 -11.28
N ARG A 90 -12.54 25.25 -11.81
CA ARG A 90 -12.53 23.96 -12.48
C ARG A 90 -12.17 22.87 -11.47
N LEU A 91 -12.93 21.79 -11.47
CA LEU A 91 -12.66 20.59 -10.70
C LEU A 91 -11.92 19.62 -11.61
N ILE A 92 -10.81 19.04 -11.14
CA ILE A 92 -10.03 18.09 -11.91
C ILE A 92 -9.90 16.83 -11.05
N ASP A 93 -10.35 15.69 -11.58
CA ASP A 93 -10.20 14.40 -10.93
C ASP A 93 -8.74 13.89 -11.02
N ARG A 94 -8.45 12.77 -10.34
CA ARG A 94 -7.11 12.16 -10.34
C ARG A 94 -6.60 11.73 -11.73
N TYR A 95 -7.48 11.63 -12.72
CA TYR A 95 -7.17 11.24 -14.10
C TYR A 95 -7.02 12.46 -15.02
N GLY A 96 -7.23 13.68 -14.51
CA GLY A 96 -7.16 14.91 -15.27
C GLY A 96 -8.46 15.26 -16.00
N VAL A 97 -9.58 14.67 -15.60
CA VAL A 97 -10.90 14.90 -16.19
C VAL A 97 -11.69 15.89 -15.34
N GLU A 98 -12.42 16.79 -16.01
CA GLU A 98 -13.31 17.79 -15.41
C GLU A 98 -14.73 17.27 -15.18
#